data_AF-A0A072NZB0-F1
#
_entry.id   AF-A0A072NZB0-F1
#
_cell.length_a   1.000
_cell.length_b   1.000
_cell.length_c   1.000
_cell.angle_alpha   90.00
_cell.angle_beta   90.00
_cell.angle_gamma   90.00
#
_symmetry.space_group_name_H-M   'P 1'
#
loop_
_entity.id
_entity.type
_entity.pdbx_description
1 polymer ?
#
loop_
_entity_poly.entity_id
_entity_poly.type
_entity_poly.pdbx_seq_one_letter_code
_entity_poly.pdbx_strand_id
1 'polypeptide(L)'
;GAEIQEYWKTNANRYGLQGLLKLNHRVVDADWPQTNAKWICTFTDHTDFLVTATGHLSDPRLPRYPGNETFQGHLRQTSLWDPKFDNGSSGLQVL
;
A
#
# COMPACT_ATOMS: atom_id res chain seq x y z
N GLY A 1 -2.55 -8.79 9.70
CA GLY A 1 -1.88 -9.58 10.76
C GLY A 1 -0.99 -10.64 10.14
N ALA A 2 -0.07 -11.21 10.91
CA ALA A 2 0.94 -12.15 10.42
C ALA A 2 0.35 -13.42 9.78
N GLU A 3 -0.70 -13.98 10.39
CA GLU A 3 -1.36 -15.20 9.89
C GLU A 3 -1.98 -15.00 8.50
N ILE A 4 -2.77 -13.94 8.31
CA ILE A 4 -3.40 -13.61 7.02
C ILE A 4 -2.33 -13.34 5.95
N GLN A 5 -1.24 -12.67 6.32
CA GLN A 5 -0.13 -12.41 5.40
C GLN A 5 0.53 -13.74 4.96
N GLU A 6 0.76 -14.65 5.89
CA GLU A 6 1.37 -15.95 5.59
C GLU A 6 0.45 -16.84 4.75
N TYR A 7 -0.86 -16.79 5.01
CA TYR A 7 -1.86 -17.44 4.18
C TYR A 7 -1.77 -16.98 2.71
N TRP A 8 -1.69 -15.67 2.47
CA TRP A 8 -1.58 -15.14 1.10
C TRP A 8 -0.24 -15.49 0.44
N LYS A 9 0.88 -15.44 1.18
CA LYS A 9 2.19 -15.89 0.67
C LYS A 9 2.17 -17.36 0.27
N THR A 10 1.57 -18.21 1.10
CA THR A 10 1.43 -19.65 0.83
C THR A 10 0.63 -19.89 -0.44
N ASN A 11 -0.49 -19.17 -0.62
CA ASN A 11 -1.28 -19.27 -1.84
C ASN A 11 -0.52 -18.76 -3.08
N ALA A 12 0.18 -17.63 -2.98
CA ALA A 12 1.00 -17.12 -4.08
C ALA A 12 2.08 -18.13 -4.51
N ASN A 13 2.70 -18.82 -3.56
CA ASN A 13 3.65 -19.90 -3.83
C ASN A 13 2.98 -21.12 -4.47
N ARG A 14 1.85 -21.57 -3.90
CA ARG A 14 1.10 -22.74 -4.37
C ARG A 14 0.69 -22.63 -5.84
N TYR A 15 0.32 -21.43 -6.29
CA TYR A 15 -0.11 -21.18 -7.66
C TYR A 15 1.00 -20.62 -8.57
N GLY A 16 2.25 -20.60 -8.11
CA GLY A 16 3.39 -20.14 -8.92
C GLY A 16 3.37 -18.65 -9.29
N LEU A 17 2.64 -17.82 -8.53
CA LEU A 17 2.44 -16.41 -8.85
C LEU A 17 3.68 -15.54 -8.58
N GLN A 18 4.64 -16.02 -7.77
CA GLN A 18 5.83 -15.25 -7.38
C GLN A 18 6.61 -14.71 -8.58
N GLY A 19 6.73 -15.48 -9.67
CA GLY A 19 7.44 -15.05 -10.88
C GLY A 19 6.70 -13.97 -11.70
N LEU A 20 5.42 -13.75 -11.41
CA LEU A 20 4.56 -12.77 -12.08
C LEU A 20 4.43 -11.46 -11.28
N LEU A 21 4.80 -11.48 -10.00
CA LEU A 21 4.66 -10.33 -9.11
C LEU A 21 5.88 -9.40 -9.19
N LYS A 22 5.65 -8.15 -9.59
CA LYS A 22 6.63 -7.07 -9.47
C LYS A 22 6.40 -6.30 -8.16
N LEU A 23 7.09 -6.70 -7.09
CA LEU A 23 7.03 -6.02 -5.78
C LEU A 23 7.92 -4.77 -5.77
N ASN A 24 7.66 -3.81 -4.87
CA ASN A 24 8.35 -2.50 -4.84
C ASN A 24 8.19 -1.69 -6.14
N HIS A 25 7.16 -1.97 -6.93
CA HIS A 25 6.81 -1.22 -8.13
C HIS A 25 5.48 -0.52 -7.90
N ARG A 26 5.48 0.81 -7.97
CA ARG A 26 4.26 1.62 -7.85
C ARG A 26 3.85 2.10 -9.22
N VAL A 27 2.65 1.72 -9.65
CA VAL A 27 1.98 2.32 -10.79
C VAL A 27 1.50 3.70 -10.37
N VAL A 28 2.04 4.76 -10.99
CA VAL A 28 1.64 6.15 -10.68
C VAL A 28 0.58 6.67 -11.63
N ASP A 29 0.50 6.11 -12.83
CA ASP A 29 -0.44 6.53 -13.86
C ASP A 29 -0.68 5.42 -14.89
N ALA A 30 -1.81 5.49 -15.60
CA ALA A 30 -2.16 4.57 -16.67
C ALA A 30 -3.07 5.25 -17.72
N ASP A 31 -2.58 5.33 -18.95
CA ASP A 31 -3.25 6.00 -20.06
C ASP A 31 -3.74 5.02 -21.13
N TRP A 32 -4.87 5.35 -21.76
CA TRP A 32 -5.37 4.66 -22.96
C TRP A 32 -5.23 5.57 -24.19
N PRO A 33 -4.11 5.51 -24.94
CA PRO A 33 -3.97 6.19 -26.22
C PRO A 33 -4.87 5.57 -27.28
N GLN A 34 -5.66 6.41 -27.95
CA GLN A 34 -6.52 5.99 -29.07
C GLN A 34 -5.73 5.40 -30.25
N THR A 35 -4.46 5.78 -30.41
CA THR A 35 -3.63 5.36 -31.56
C THR A 35 -3.20 3.89 -31.50
N ASN A 36 -3.06 3.33 -30.30
CA ASN A 36 -2.43 2.01 -30.11
C ASN A 36 -3.34 0.96 -29.47
N ALA A 37 -4.56 1.35 -29.04
CA ALA A 37 -5.55 0.47 -28.42
C ALA A 37 -4.98 -0.46 -27.33
N LYS A 38 -4.02 0.07 -26.55
CA LYS A 38 -3.36 -0.61 -25.44
C LYS A 38 -3.21 0.37 -24.29
N TRP A 39 -3.29 -0.12 -23.06
CA TRP A 39 -2.93 0.64 -21.87
C TRP A 39 -1.42 0.86 -21.82
N ILE A 40 -1.02 2.08 -21.49
CA ILE A 40 0.36 2.45 -21.19
C ILE A 40 0.40 2.81 -19.71
N CYS A 41 1.09 2.00 -18.91
CA CYS A 41 1.25 2.31 -17.50
C CYS A 41 2.59 2.99 -17.24
N THR A 42 2.59 4.02 -16.40
CA THR A 42 3.78 4.79 -16.00
C THR A 42 4.57 4.00 -14.94
N PHE A 43 5.18 2.93 -15.42
CA PHE A 43 6.29 2.15 -14.83
C PHE A 43 6.92 1.23 -15.91
N THR A 44 6.67 1.55 -17.20
CA THR A 44 7.20 0.91 -18.41
C THR A 44 6.63 -0.47 -18.76
N ASP A 45 5.29 -0.60 -18.79
CA ASP A 45 4.61 -1.78 -19.35
C ASP A 45 3.43 -1.37 -20.26
N HIS A 46 3.27 -2.10 -21.37
CA HIS A 46 2.12 -2.02 -22.28
C HIS A 46 1.25 -3.26 -22.10
N THR A 47 -0.07 -3.08 -21.99
CA THR A 47 -1.00 -4.21 -21.82
C THR A 47 -2.29 -3.97 -22.59
N ASP A 48 -2.90 -5.06 -23.07
CA ASP A 48 -4.22 -5.03 -23.71
C ASP A 48 -5.34 -4.85 -22.67
N PHE A 49 -5.13 -5.34 -21.43
CA PHE A 49 -6.10 -5.27 -20.35
C PHE A 49 -5.48 -4.76 -19.05
N LEU A 50 -6.24 -3.94 -18.32
CA LEU A 50 -5.86 -3.40 -17.02
C LEU A 50 -6.95 -3.73 -15.99
N VAL A 51 -6.55 -4.38 -14.89
CA VAL A 51 -7.42 -4.68 -13.75
C VAL A 51 -6.85 -4.01 -12.51
N THR A 52 -7.63 -3.12 -11.89
CA THR A 52 -7.18 -2.34 -10.72
C THR A 52 -7.59 -3.01 -9.41
N ALA A 53 -6.62 -3.62 -8.73
CA ALA A 53 -6.79 -4.21 -7.40
C ALA A 53 -6.09 -3.37 -6.31
N THR A 54 -6.25 -2.05 -6.36
CA THR A 54 -5.50 -1.10 -5.52
C THR A 54 -5.94 -1.05 -4.06
N GLY A 55 -7.14 -1.55 -3.75
CA GLY A 55 -7.71 -1.60 -2.41
C GLY A 55 -8.09 -0.22 -1.85
N HIS A 56 -9.32 -0.06 -1.36
CA HIS A 56 -9.81 1.25 -0.88
C HIS A 56 -9.17 1.71 0.43
N LEU A 57 -8.52 0.81 1.17
CA LEU A 57 -7.94 1.06 2.50
C LEU A 57 -6.41 1.15 2.48
N SER A 58 -5.80 1.26 1.30
CA SER A 58 -4.35 1.21 1.13
C SER A 58 -3.66 2.57 1.21
N ASP A 59 -4.41 3.68 1.13
CA ASP A 59 -3.91 5.06 1.22
C ASP A 59 -3.98 5.58 2.67
N PRO A 60 -2.86 5.60 3.42
CA PRO A 60 -2.85 6.01 4.82
C PRO A 60 -3.10 7.51 4.94
N ARG A 61 -4.07 7.91 5.76
CA ARG A 61 -4.35 9.32 6.02
C ARG A 61 -4.31 9.61 7.50
N LEU A 62 -3.58 10.65 7.86
CA LEU A 62 -3.64 11.21 9.20
C LEU A 62 -4.79 12.23 9.27
N PRO A 63 -5.56 12.25 10.37
CA PRO A 63 -6.58 13.25 10.57
C PRO A 63 -5.96 14.65 10.65
N ARG A 64 -6.64 15.63 10.05
CA ARG A 64 -6.26 17.04 10.15
C ARG A 64 -7.09 17.69 11.26
N TYR A 65 -6.42 18.17 12.29
CA TYR A 65 -7.03 18.92 13.39
C TYR A 65 -6.06 20.01 13.88
N PRO A 66 -6.56 21.13 14.43
CA PRO A 66 -5.69 22.20 14.92
C PRO A 66 -4.66 21.71 15.94
N GLY A 67 -3.40 22.09 15.76
CA GLY A 67 -2.30 21.74 16.68
C GLY A 67 -1.61 20.40 16.40
N ASN A 68 -2.03 19.64 15.38
CA ASN A 68 -1.38 18.39 14.97
C ASN A 68 0.10 18.58 14.60
N GLU A 69 0.46 19.70 13.96
CA GLU A 69 1.82 20.03 13.52
C GLU A 69 2.75 20.38 14.70
N THR A 70 2.16 20.85 15.80
CA THR A 70 2.89 21.26 17.01
C THR A 70 3.05 20.13 18.04
N PHE A 71 2.41 18.98 17.81
CA PHE A 71 2.47 17.84 18.71
C PHE A 71 3.89 17.25 18.74
N GLN A 72 4.48 17.22 19.94
CA GLN A 72 5.86 16.74 20.16
C GLN A 72 5.94 15.22 20.42
N GLY A 73 4.80 14.53 20.49
CA GLY A 73 4.74 13.08 20.67
C GLY A 73 4.74 12.31 19.35
N HIS A 74 4.64 10.98 19.42
CA HIS A 74 4.59 10.13 18.25
C HIS A 74 3.18 10.03 17.67
N LEU A 75 2.95 10.68 16.54
CA LEU A 75 1.75 10.47 15.72
C LEU A 75 2.00 9.30 14.75
N ARG A 76 1.08 8.33 14.72
CA ARG A 76 1.18 7.12 13.89
C ARG A 76 -0.18 6.80 13.28
N GLN A 77 -0.16 6.29 12.05
CA GLN A 77 -1.33 5.73 11.40
C GLN A 77 -1.18 4.20 11.39
N THR A 78 -2.25 3.46 11.72
CA THR A 78 -2.20 2.01 12.01
C THR A 78 -1.89 1.14 10.79
N SER A 79 -2.16 1.57 9.56
CA SER A 79 -1.73 0.89 8.33
C SER A 79 -0.26 1.13 7.96
N LEU A 80 0.42 2.09 8.59
CA LEU A 80 1.87 2.31 8.52
C LEU A 80 2.56 1.99 9.86
N TRP A 81 2.12 0.92 10.52
CA TRP A 81 2.67 0.53 11.82
C TRP A 81 4.16 0.18 11.73
N ASP A 82 4.95 0.74 12.65
CA ASP A 82 6.35 0.35 12.84
C ASP A 82 6.43 -0.82 13.83
N PRO A 83 6.82 -2.03 13.40
CA PRO A 83 6.91 -3.20 14.29
C PRO A 83 7.92 -3.04 15.42
N LYS A 84 8.84 -2.08 15.31
CA LYS A 84 9.87 -1.81 16.33
C LYS A 84 9.43 -0.76 17.35
N PHE A 85 8.23 -0.20 17.20
CA PHE A 85 7.72 0.81 18.12
C PHE A 85 7.42 0.22 19.49
N ASP A 86 8.00 0.82 20.51
CA ASP A 86 7.71 0.57 21.92
C ASP A 86 7.29 1.90 22.57
N ASN A 87 6.15 1.91 23.27
CA ASN A 87 5.66 3.13 23.94
C ASN A 87 6.27 3.33 25.34
N GLY A 88 6.96 2.32 25.88
CA GLY A 88 7.54 2.35 27.21
C GLY A 88 6.50 2.69 28.29
N SER A 89 6.68 3.85 28.94
CA SER A 89 5.77 4.41 29.96
C SER A 89 4.96 5.62 29.49
N SER A 90 4.98 5.91 28.18
CA SER A 90 4.27 7.05 27.60
C SER A 90 2.79 6.74 27.44
N GLY A 91 1.93 7.71 27.71
CA GLY A 91 0.48 7.55 27.53
C GLY A 91 0.12 7.33 26.05
N LEU A 92 -0.74 6.34 25.78
CA LEU A 92 -1.27 6.06 24.45
C LEU A 92 -2.69 6.63 24.32
N GLN A 93 -2.97 7.35 23.23
CA GLN A 93 -4.31 7.78 22.87
C GLN A 93 -4.60 7.33 21.43
N VAL A 94 -5.83 6.89 21.19
CA VAL A 94 -6.31 6.45 19.88
C VAL A 94 -7.39 7.43 19.46
N LEU A 95 -7.25 7.96 18.24
CA LEU A 95 -8.21 8.85 17.58
C LEU A 95 -9.03 8.05 16.56
#